data_AF-B8XH44-F1
#
_entry.id   AF-B8XH44-F1
#
_cell.length_a   1.000
_cell.length_b   1.000
_cell.length_c   1.000
_cell.angle_alpha   90.00
_cell.angle_beta   90.00
_cell.angle_gamma   90.00
#
_symmetry.space_group_name_H-M   'P 1'
#
loop_
_entity.id
_entity.type
_entity.pdbx_description
1 polymer ?
#
loop_
_entity_poly.entity_id
_entity_poly.type
_entity_poly.pdbx_seq_one_letter_code
_entity_poly.pdbx_strand_id
1 'polypeptide(L)' 'MKFLFLTLFVCCFIAVLVIPSEAQIDINVSCRYGSDCAEPCKRLKCLLPSKCINGKCTCYPSIKIKNCKVQTY' A
#
# COMPACT_ATOMS: atom_id res chain seq x y z
N MET A 1 32.33 -23.86 8.03
CA MET A 1 32.22 -22.47 7.52
C MET A 1 31.19 -22.31 6.39
N LYS A 2 31.11 -23.19 5.38
CA LYS A 2 30.11 -23.08 4.29
C LYS A 2 28.64 -23.04 4.74
N PHE A 3 28.25 -23.87 5.71
CA PHE A 3 26.89 -23.89 6.23
C PHE A 3 26.48 -22.59 6.93
N LEU A 4 27.38 -22.00 7.74
CA LEU A 4 27.15 -20.73 8.42
C LEU A 4 26.84 -19.59 7.43
N PHE A 5 27.57 -19.54 6.31
CA PHE A 5 27.32 -18.56 5.25
C PHE A 5 25.96 -18.77 4.58
N LEU A 6 25.59 -20.02 4.30
CA LEU A 6 24.28 -20.34 3.71
C LEU A 6 23.14 -19.94 4.66
N THR A 7 23.25 -20.26 5.95
CA THR A 7 22.24 -19.90 6.95
C THR A 7 22.09 -18.39 7.07
N LEU A 8 23.20 -17.65 7.07
CA LEU A 8 23.19 -16.19 7.17
C LEU A 8 22.58 -15.54 5.91
N PHE A 9 22.88 -16.09 4.73
CA PHE A 9 22.28 -15.66 3.47
C PHE A 9 20.75 -15.88 3.47
N VAL A 10 20.28 -17.06 3.89
CA VAL A 10 18.84 -17.37 3.97
C VAL A 10 18.12 -16.47 4.97
N CYS A 11 18.71 -16.22 6.16
CA CYS A 11 18.12 -15.30 7.14
C CYS A 11 18.00 -13.87 6.59
N CYS A 12 19.03 -13.36 5.91
CA CYS A 12 18.95 -12.03 5.28
C CYS A 12 17.88 -12.00 4.18
N PHE A 13 17.75 -13.06 3.37
CA PHE A 13 16.75 -13.13 2.32
C PHE A 13 15.32 -13.11 2.87
N ILE A 14 15.06 -13.86 3.94
CA ILE A 14 13.77 -13.87 4.63
C ILE A 14 13.51 -12.49 5.25
N ALA A 15 14.50 -11.87 5.89
CA ALA A 15 14.34 -10.53 6.46
C ALA A 15 13.95 -9.49 5.40
N VAL A 16 14.52 -9.55 4.18
CA VAL A 16 14.15 -8.66 3.06
C VAL A 16 12.74 -8.95 2.54
N LEU A 17 12.34 -10.23 2.44
CA LEU A 17 11.00 -10.61 2.00
C LEU A 17 9.90 -10.25 3.01
N VAL A 18 10.24 -10.16 4.30
CA VAL A 18 9.32 -9.81 5.38
C VAL A 18 9.17 -8.29 5.55
N ILE A 19 10.01 -7.47 4.92
CA ILE A 19 9.77 -6.02 4.89
C ILE A 19 8.42 -5.83 4.18
N PRO A 20 7.39 -5.29 4.86
CA PRO A 20 6.13 -5.04 4.23
C PRO A 20 6.37 -3.98 3.17
N SER A 21 6.45 -4.42 1.91
CA SER A 21 6.33 -3.52 0.77
C SER A 21 5.05 -2.75 1.03
N GLU A 22 5.09 -1.43 1.00
CA GLU A 22 3.92 -0.57 1.19
C GLU A 22 2.83 -0.98 0.18
N ALA A 23 2.04 -1.98 0.56
CA ALA A 23 1.20 -2.71 -0.35
C ALA A 23 0.04 -1.80 -0.68
N GLN A 24 -0.01 -1.44 -1.96
CA GLN A 24 -1.06 -0.64 -2.52
C GLN A 24 -2.44 -1.20 -2.11
N ILE A 25 -3.33 -0.33 -1.63
CA ILE A 25 -4.62 -0.71 -1.06
C ILE A 25 -5.70 -0.48 -2.10
N ASP A 26 -6.27 -1.56 -2.64
CA ASP A 26 -7.45 -1.48 -3.51
C ASP A 26 -8.69 -1.19 -2.66
N ILE A 27 -9.49 -0.19 -3.06
CA ILE A 27 -10.74 0.20 -2.38
C ILE A 27 -12.01 -0.15 -3.17
N ASN A 28 -11.89 -0.89 -4.27
CA ASN A 28 -12.97 -1.34 -5.14
C ASN A 28 -13.92 -0.22 -5.62
N VAL A 29 -13.42 1.02 -5.69
CA VAL A 29 -14.15 2.16 -6.25
C VAL A 29 -13.77 2.30 -7.72
N SER A 30 -14.76 2.30 -8.61
CA SER A 30 -14.52 2.49 -10.05
C SER A 30 -14.01 3.90 -10.35
N CYS A 31 -13.08 4.01 -11.29
CA CYS A 31 -12.50 5.28 -11.73
C CYS A 31 -12.20 5.27 -13.23
N ARG A 32 -12.16 6.45 -13.83
CA ARG A 32 -11.68 6.66 -15.20
C ARG A 32 -10.35 7.40 -15.23
N TYR A 33 -10.13 8.27 -14.25
CA TYR A 33 -8.93 9.09 -14.10
C TYR A 33 -8.36 8.96 -12.69
N GLY A 34 -7.06 9.24 -12.53
CA GLY A 34 -6.40 9.20 -11.22
C GLY A 34 -6.98 10.21 -10.21
N SER A 35 -7.50 11.34 -10.71
CA SER A 35 -8.16 12.39 -9.90
C SER A 35 -9.41 11.88 -9.20
N ASP A 36 -10.12 10.91 -9.78
CA ASP A 36 -11.37 10.35 -9.23
C ASP A 36 -11.12 9.61 -7.90
N CYS A 37 -9.87 9.22 -7.63
CA CYS A 37 -9.49 8.40 -6.48
C CYS A 37 -9.01 9.20 -5.28
N ALA A 38 -8.73 10.50 -5.42
CA ALA A 38 -8.20 11.31 -4.34
C ALA A 38 -9.19 11.41 -3.16
N GLU A 39 -10.46 11.67 -3.46
CA GLU A 39 -11.50 11.76 -2.43
C GLU A 39 -11.86 10.40 -1.82
N PRO A 40 -12.07 9.31 -2.61
CA PRO A 40 -12.25 7.96 -2.07
C PRO A 40 -11.11 7.49 -1.17
N CYS A 41 -9.85 7.67 -1.58
CA CYS A 41 -8.70 7.27 -0.76
C CYS A 41 -8.59 8.08 0.53
N LYS A 42 -8.89 9.37 0.48
CA LYS A 42 -8.97 10.23 1.67
C LYS A 42 -10.07 9.76 2.61
N ARG A 43 -11.27 9.48 2.09
CA ARG A 43 -12.45 9.15 2.89
C ARG A 43 -12.42 7.74 3.49
N LEU A 44 -11.96 6.76 2.71
CA LEU A 44 -12.01 5.34 3.07
C LEU A 44 -10.73 4.83 3.71
N LYS A 45 -9.58 5.45 3.45
CA LYS A 45 -8.27 4.99 3.95
C LYS A 45 -7.44 6.08 4.62
N CYS A 46 -7.87 7.34 4.57
CA CYS A 46 -7.09 8.49 5.05
C CYS A 46 -5.73 8.63 4.37
N LEU A 47 -5.68 8.29 3.08
CA LEU A 47 -4.49 8.35 2.24
C LEU A 47 -4.67 9.37 1.12
N LEU A 48 -3.60 10.12 0.82
CA LEU A 48 -3.56 11.08 -0.28
C LEU A 48 -3.11 10.48 -1.61
N PRO A 49 -2.00 9.70 -1.68
CA PRO A 49 -1.52 9.23 -2.95
C PRO A 49 -2.47 8.13 -3.46
N SER A 50 -3.04 8.37 -4.63
CA SER A 50 -4.01 7.49 -5.26
C SER A 50 -3.75 7.37 -6.76
N LYS A 51 -4.04 6.19 -7.32
CA LYS A 51 -4.05 5.96 -8.77
C LYS A 51 -5.32 5.23 -9.16
N CYS A 52 -5.70 5.41 -10.42
CA CYS A 52 -6.68 4.57 -11.09
C CYS A 52 -5.93 3.46 -11.84
N ILE A 53 -6.11 2.21 -11.44
CA ILE A 53 -5.46 1.03 -12.03
C ILE A 53 -6.54 0.03 -12.41
N ASN A 54 -6.56 -0.42 -13.67
CA ASN A 54 -7.57 -1.36 -14.19
C ASN A 54 -9.02 -0.92 -13.92
N GLY A 55 -9.28 0.39 -13.99
CA GLY A 55 -10.60 0.97 -13.74
C GLY A 55 -11.03 1.03 -12.26
N LYS A 56 -10.11 0.78 -11.33
CA LYS A 56 -10.35 0.85 -9.88
C LYS A 56 -9.33 1.72 -9.15
N CYS A 57 -9.78 2.33 -8.05
CA CYS A 57 -8.93 3.16 -7.22
C CYS A 57 -8.02 2.33 -6.32
N THR A 58 -6.74 2.68 -6.35
CA THR A 58 -5.70 2.14 -5.50
C THR A 58 -5.06 3.27 -4.70
N CYS A 59 -4.96 3.10 -3.38
CA CYS A 59 -4.39 4.06 -2.44
C CYS A 59 -3.01 3.59 -1.96
N TYR A 60 -2.07 4.51 -1.75
CA TYR A 60 -0.73 4.17 -1.26
C TYR A 60 -0.50 4.72 0.15
N PRO A 61 0.07 3.94 1.08
CA PRO A 61 0.19 4.34 2.48
C PRO A 61 1.27 5.40 2.74
N SER A 62 1.93 5.92 1.70
CA SER A 62 3.10 6.80 1.79
C SER A 62 2.80 8.16 2.44
N ILE A 63 1.56 8.68 2.35
CA ILE A 63 1.15 9.91 3.03
C ILE A 63 -0.20 9.71 3.72
N LYS A 64 -0.18 9.59 5.05
CA LYS A 64 -1.36 9.56 5.91
C LYS A 64 -1.80 10.96 6.31
N ILE A 65 -3.10 11.21 6.23
CA ILE A 65 -3.72 12.47 6.64
C ILE A 65 -3.87 12.48 8.17
N LYS A 66 -3.21 13.41 8.86
CA LYS A 66 -3.38 13.60 10.32
C LYS A 66 -4.83 13.95 10.64
N ASN A 67 -5.36 13.40 11.74
CA ASN A 67 -6.73 13.63 12.22
C ASN A 67 -7.86 13.20 11.25
N CYS A 68 -7.56 12.40 10.24
CA CYS A 68 -8.58 11.82 9.39
C CYS A 68 -9.24 10.61 10.08
N LYS A 69 -10.57 10.54 10.02
CA LYS A 69 -11.36 9.38 10.47
C LYS A 69 -11.91 8.65 9.24
N VAL A 70 -11.58 7.36 9.13
CA VAL A 70 -12.12 6.49 8.08
C VAL A 70 -13.64 6.39 8.25
N GLN A 71 -14.38 6.60 7.18
CA GLN A 71 -15.83 6.39 7.17
C GLN A 71 -16.14 4.99 6.62
N THR A 72 -16.71 4.12 7.47
CA THR A 72 -17.29 2.84 7.08
C THR A 72 -18.80 3.01 6.93
N TYR A 73 -19.34 2.62 5.78
CA TYR A 73 -20.79 2.53 5.53
C TYR A 73 -21.35 1.22 6.08
#